data_AF-A0A6I3V1N7-F1
#
_entry.id   AF-A0A6I3V1N7-F1
#
_cell.length_a   1.000
_cell.length_b   1.000
_cell.length_c   1.000
_cell.angle_alpha   90.00
_cell.angle_beta   90.00
_cell.angle_gamma   90.00
#
_symmetry.space_group_name_H-M   'P 1'
#
loop_
_entity.id
_entity.type
_entity.pdbx_description
1 polymer ?
#
loop_
_entity_poly.entity_id
_entity_poly.type
_entity_poly.pdbx_seq_one_letter_code
_entity_poly.pdbx_strand_id
1 'polypeptide(L)' 'AALLAGDMVTAGQAIEGDLFHERYRQNLVREFATIKQVAKENGAYATYLSGAGPTVMVLASHDKMPAIKAELQKQSF' A
#
# COMPACT_ATOMS: atom_id res chain seq x y z
N ALA A 1 -3.26 -16.99 -8.21
CA ALA A 1 -2.32 -17.31 -9.31
C ALA A 1 -1.07 -16.43 -9.27
N ALA A 2 -1.19 -15.10 -9.40
CA ALA A 2 -0.03 -14.18 -9.46
C ALA A 2 0.93 -14.24 -8.25
N LEU A 3 0.40 -14.22 -7.02
CA LEU A 3 1.24 -14.31 -5.81
C LEU A 3 2.05 -15.62 -5.74
N LEU A 4 1.44 -16.75 -6.12
CA LEU A 4 2.12 -18.06 -6.15
C LEU A 4 3.18 -18.15 -7.24
N ALA A 5 3.04 -17.34 -8.31
CA ALA A 5 4.01 -17.23 -9.38
C ALA A 5 5.13 -16.21 -9.08
N GLY A 6 5.10 -15.54 -7.93
CA GLY A 6 6.03 -14.46 -7.59
C GLY A 6 5.82 -13.17 -8.39
N ASP A 7 4.73 -13.06 -9.15
CA ASP A 7 4.36 -11.84 -9.87
C ASP A 7 3.71 -10.84 -8.92
N MET A 8 4.57 -10.13 -8.20
CA MET A 8 4.18 -9.15 -7.19
C MET A 8 3.50 -7.92 -7.79
N VAL A 9 3.75 -7.60 -9.06
CA VAL A 9 3.12 -6.48 -9.76
C VAL A 9 1.65 -6.80 -10.00
N THR A 10 1.35 -7.93 -10.63
CA THR A 10 -0.04 -8.36 -10.88
C THR A 10 -0.76 -8.64 -9.56
N ALA A 11 -0.08 -9.25 -8.58
CA ALA A 11 -0.65 -9.45 -7.26
C ALA A 11 -1.00 -8.12 -6.58
N GLY A 12 -0.11 -7.12 -6.66
CA GLY A 12 -0.33 -5.79 -6.10
C GLY A 12 -1.52 -5.06 -6.72
N GLN A 13 -1.65 -5.11 -8.04
CA GLN A 13 -2.81 -4.57 -8.76
C GLN A 13 -4.12 -5.23 -8.33
N ALA A 14 -4.11 -6.56 -8.12
CA ALA A 14 -5.29 -7.27 -7.63
C ALA A 14 -5.65 -6.88 -6.18
N ILE A 15 -4.65 -6.65 -5.33
CA ILE A 15 -4.85 -6.19 -3.94
C ILE A 15 -5.48 -4.78 -3.91
N GLU A 16 -4.93 -3.83 -4.67
CA GLU A 16 -5.47 -2.46 -4.71
C GLU A 16 -6.81 -2.36 -5.47
N GLY A 17 -7.12 -3.37 -6.30
CA GLY A 17 -8.37 -3.48 -7.04
C GLY A 17 -9.56 -4.00 -6.22
N ASP A 18 -9.38 -4.30 -4.93
CA ASP A 18 -10.49 -4.69 -4.05
C ASP A 18 -11.41 -3.49 -3.72
N LEU A 19 -12.41 -3.31 -4.58
CA LEU A 19 -13.40 -2.23 -4.47
C LEU A 19 -14.48 -2.49 -3.40
N PHE A 20 -14.58 -3.69 -2.84
CA PHE A 20 -15.69 -4.05 -1.94
C PHE A 20 -15.52 -3.47 -0.54
N HIS A 21 -14.30 -3.53 0.02
CA HIS A 21 -14.05 -3.16 1.41
C HIS A 21 -13.20 -1.89 1.56
N GLU A 22 -12.30 -1.62 0.62
CA GLU A 22 -11.31 -0.55 0.79
C GLU A 22 -11.97 0.84 0.72
N ARG A 23 -12.90 1.05 -0.22
CA ARG A 23 -13.54 2.37 -0.45
C ARG A 23 -14.32 2.90 0.77
N TYR A 24 -14.93 2.03 1.57
CA TYR A 24 -15.67 2.42 2.78
C TYR A 24 -14.76 2.65 3.99
N ARG A 25 -13.61 1.97 4.04
CA ARG A 25 -12.69 2.00 5.20
C ARG A 25 -11.56 3.02 5.06
N GLN A 26 -11.24 3.47 3.85
CA GLN A 26 -10.25 4.54 3.62
C GLN A 26 -10.56 5.81 4.40
N ASN A 27 -11.85 6.18 4.54
CA ASN A 27 -12.25 7.34 5.33
C ASN A 27 -12.00 7.19 6.84
N LEU A 28 -11.72 5.96 7.33
CA LEU A 28 -11.42 5.71 8.74
C LEU A 28 -9.95 5.98 9.08
N VAL A 29 -9.08 6.09 8.07
CA VAL A 29 -7.65 6.35 8.25
C VAL A 29 -7.28 7.58 7.42
N ARG A 30 -7.24 8.75 8.06
CA ARG A 30 -6.98 10.06 7.44
C ARG A 30 -5.69 10.06 6.60
N GLU A 31 -4.69 9.31 7.05
CA GLU A 31 -3.36 9.24 6.47
C GLU A 31 -3.26 8.27 5.28
N PHE A 32 -4.26 7.41 5.07
CA PHE A 32 -4.19 6.31 4.11
C PHE A 32 -3.94 6.79 2.69
N ALA A 33 -4.65 7.83 2.25
CA ALA A 33 -4.51 8.39 0.91
C ALA A 33 -3.07 8.90 0.67
N THR A 34 -2.52 9.63 1.65
CA THR A 34 -1.15 10.14 1.60
C THR A 34 -0.13 9.00 1.58
N ILE A 35 -0.30 7.98 2.45
CA ILE A 35 0.60 6.82 2.48
C ILE A 35 0.57 6.07 1.15
N LYS A 36 -0.62 5.79 0.62
CA LYS A 36 -0.81 5.10 -0.67
C LYS A 36 -0.17 5.87 -1.81
N GLN A 37 -0.33 7.18 -1.86
CA GLN A 37 0.28 8.01 -2.89
C GLN A 37 1.80 7.98 -2.81
N VAL A 38 2.38 8.29 -1.65
CA VAL A 38 3.84 8.32 -1.45
C VAL A 38 4.46 6.95 -1.74
N ALA A 39 3.84 5.87 -1.26
CA ALA A 39 4.31 4.52 -1.51
C ALA A 39 4.30 4.18 -3.01
N LYS A 40 3.21 4.51 -3.71
CA LYS A 40 3.06 4.25 -5.15
C LYS A 40 4.06 5.03 -5.99
N GLU A 41 4.27 6.32 -5.70
CA GLU A 41 5.27 7.15 -6.38
C GLU A 41 6.70 6.61 -6.22
N ASN A 42 6.96 5.87 -5.13
CA ASN A 42 8.26 5.25 -4.85
C ASN A 42 8.34 3.77 -5.24
N GLY A 43 7.36 3.26 -6.01
CA GLY A 43 7.41 1.92 -6.60
C GLY A 43 6.88 0.79 -5.73
N ALA A 44 5.98 1.09 -4.79
CA ALA A 44 5.23 0.04 -4.09
C ALA A 44 4.34 -0.76 -5.07
N TYR A 45 4.23 -2.05 -4.82
CA TYR A 45 3.32 -2.95 -5.53
C TYR A 45 1.86 -2.74 -5.09
N ALA A 46 1.64 -2.52 -3.79
CA ALA A 46 0.32 -2.26 -3.23
C ALA A 46 0.42 -1.53 -1.89
N THR A 47 -0.60 -0.73 -1.59
CA THR A 47 -0.88 -0.21 -0.24
C THR A 47 -2.32 -0.54 0.15
N TYR A 48 -2.51 -1.15 1.32
CA TYR A 48 -3.81 -1.64 1.79
C TYR A 48 -3.92 -1.62 3.32
N LEU A 49 -5.15 -1.74 3.85
CA LEU A 49 -5.39 -1.88 5.28
C LEU A 49 -5.18 -3.33 5.74
N SER A 50 -4.40 -3.53 6.81
CA SER A 50 -4.28 -4.85 7.44
C SER A 50 -5.56 -5.19 8.20
N GLY A 51 -6.29 -6.21 7.72
CA GLY A 51 -7.53 -6.67 8.34
C GLY A 51 -8.61 -5.59 8.39
N ALA A 52 -8.96 -5.15 9.60
CA ALA A 52 -9.95 -4.09 9.82
C ALA A 52 -9.34 -2.67 9.85
N GLY A 53 -8.00 -2.53 9.83
CA GLY A 53 -7.31 -1.26 10.11
C GLY A 53 -7.09 -1.03 11.63
N PRO A 54 -6.49 0.12 12.02
CA PRO A 54 -6.05 1.24 11.18
C PRO A 54 -4.68 1.02 10.53
N THR A 55 -4.00 -0.10 10.83
CA THR A 55 -2.66 -0.39 10.30
C THR A 55 -2.66 -0.41 8.78
N VAL A 56 -1.85 0.45 8.17
CA VAL A 56 -1.60 0.49 6.73
C VAL A 56 -0.38 -0.35 6.41
N MET A 57 -0.50 -1.26 5.45
CA MET A 57 0.61 -2.05 4.93
C MET A 57 0.99 -1.58 3.53
N VAL A 58 2.30 -1.46 3.32
CA VAL A 58 2.90 -1.19 2.02
C VAL A 58 3.71 -2.41 1.60
N LEU A 59 3.41 -2.95 0.43
CA LEU A 59 4.11 -4.06 -0.19
C LEU A 59 5.00 -3.51 -1.30
N ALA A 60 6.30 -3.78 -1.22
CA ALA A 60 7.29 -3.30 -2.18
C ALA A 60 8.46 -4.28 -2.28
N SER A 61 9.32 -4.13 -3.29
CA SER A 61 10.58 -4.85 -3.35
C SER A 61 11.55 -4.36 -2.27
N HIS A 62 12.43 -5.25 -1.82
CA HIS A 62 13.33 -4.99 -0.70
C HIS A 62 14.26 -3.78 -0.94
N ASP A 63 14.66 -3.53 -2.18
CA ASP A 63 15.49 -2.37 -2.57
C ASP A 63 14.74 -1.03 -2.48
N LYS A 64 13.40 -1.03 -2.58
CA LYS A 64 12.57 0.18 -2.51
C LYS A 64 12.13 0.54 -1.10
N MET A 65 12.13 -0.44 -0.18
CA MET A 65 11.69 -0.23 1.21
C MET A 65 12.40 0.93 1.93
N PRO A 66 13.74 1.12 1.82
CA PRO A 66 14.41 2.23 2.48
C PRO A 66 13.95 3.61 1.96
N ALA A 67 13.76 3.75 0.65
CA ALA A 67 13.30 4.99 0.02
C ALA A 67 11.87 5.32 0.43
N ILE A 68 10.96 4.33 0.33
CA ILE A 68 9.56 4.47 0.77
C ILE A 68 9.48 4.90 2.24
N LYS A 69 10.26 4.24 3.11
CA LYS A 69 10.31 4.58 4.53
C LYS A 69 10.78 6.02 4.75
N ALA A 70 11.84 6.45 4.05
CA ALA A 70 12.36 7.80 4.18
C ALA A 70 11.35 8.86 3.72
N GLU A 71 10.63 8.65 2.63
CA GLU A 71 9.60 9.58 2.16
C GLU A 71 8.38 9.64 3.10
N LEU A 72 7.95 8.50 3.64
CA LEU A 72 6.86 8.47 4.62
C LEU A 72 7.24 9.18 5.93
N GLN A 73 8.50 9.11 6.36
CA GLN A 73 8.98 9.82 7.56
C GLN A 73 9.02 11.34 7.42
N LYS A 74 8.97 11.88 6.19
CA LYS A 74 8.86 13.33 5.94
C LYS A 74 7.44 13.85 6.07
N GLN A 75 6.44 12.96 6.00
CA GLN A 75 5.04 13.35 6.12
C GLN A 75 4.71 13.67 7.58
N SER A 76 4.01 14.78 7.80
CA SER A 76 3.46 15.12 9.11
C SER A 76 2.06 14.51 9.23
N PHE A 77 2.00 13.27 9.71
CA PHE A 77 0.75 12.61 10.06
C PHE A 77 0.19 13.16 11.36
#